data_AF-A0A1J4RP34-F1
#
_entry.id   AF-A0A1J4RP34-F1
#
_cell.length_a   1.000
_cell.length_b   1.000
_cell.length_c   1.000
_cell.angle_alpha   90.00
_cell.angle_beta   90.00
_cell.angle_gamma   90.00
#
_symmetry.space_group_name_H-M   'P 1'
#
loop_
_entity.id
_entity.type
_entity.pdbx_description
1 polymer ?
#
loop_
_entity_poly.entity_id
_entity_poly.type
_entity_poly.pdbx_seq_one_letter_code
_entity_poly.pdbx_strand_id
1 'polypeptide(L)'
;MIKIKTKSWINFLSALILIFGLLFLGAQRTLALNDSQNNFVNSGQLNVVMSNQDFIDTGSMTAQQIQDFLTTHGSYLQSYIDTSATGANRSAAQIIYDAAHGLYDAAVGTAHGVTISSSTGTINPKVIIVFLQKEEGLVDGVPPNPDLRVNIAMGYNCYTGVTGDNNGNNCRDSTEGFAMQVGWGAWQLRYNYEIAAKDSNWWGTYYSQPYYQVNASYTSGDGYSIVLTNQATASIYRYTPYVFYSAYNVWNIFYNSYSFGTSPGPYLPSSPPAQPPPPKKAGDINGDNNIDLLDLSILAAWWGTANVDVDFNHDGVVDLLDLSTLASAWGT
;
A
#
# COMPACT_ATOMS: atom_id res chain seq x y z
N MET A 1 14.54 13.42 71.11
CA MET A 1 15.13 13.59 69.76
C MET A 1 14.95 12.30 68.97
N ILE A 2 13.91 12.23 68.13
CA ILE A 2 13.60 11.05 67.31
C ILE A 2 14.15 11.32 65.90
N LYS A 3 15.16 10.54 65.48
CA LYS A 3 15.70 10.57 64.11
C LYS A 3 14.85 9.66 63.23
N ILE A 4 14.09 10.23 62.30
CA ILE A 4 13.41 9.49 61.23
C ILE A 4 14.41 9.23 60.10
N LYS A 5 14.64 7.95 59.77
CA LYS A 5 15.52 7.51 58.67
C LYS A 5 14.81 7.73 57.32
N THR A 6 15.22 8.72 56.56
CA THR A 6 14.84 8.95 55.15
C THR A 6 15.77 8.17 54.22
N LYS A 7 15.46 6.90 53.92
CA LYS A 7 16.26 6.16 52.91
C LYS A 7 15.52 5.11 52.08
N SER A 8 14.19 5.17 51.98
CA SER A 8 13.40 4.14 51.25
C SER A 8 12.42 4.68 50.20
N TRP A 9 12.45 5.97 49.85
CA TRP A 9 11.50 6.53 48.85
C TRP A 9 12.09 6.77 47.46
N ILE A 10 13.42 6.81 47.32
CA ILE A 10 14.07 7.14 46.04
C ILE A 10 14.10 5.94 45.07
N ASN A 11 14.07 4.71 45.59
CA ASN A 11 14.10 3.50 44.75
C ASN A 11 12.71 3.07 44.22
N PHE A 12 11.61 3.61 44.76
CA PHE A 12 10.25 3.26 44.32
C PHE A 12 9.75 4.17 43.18
N LEU A 13 10.17 5.44 43.17
CA LEU A 13 9.85 6.39 42.09
C LEU A 13 10.59 6.09 40.78
N SER A 14 11.78 5.49 40.86
CA SER A 14 12.57 5.13 39.68
C SER A 14 12.00 3.92 38.91
N ALA A 15 11.36 2.99 39.61
CA ALA A 15 10.73 1.81 39.00
C ALA A 15 9.36 2.11 38.36
N LEU A 16 8.62 3.10 38.88
CA LEU A 16 7.30 3.47 38.33
C LEU A 16 7.40 4.22 36.99
N ILE A 17 8.45 5.03 36.80
CA ILE A 17 8.70 5.78 35.55
C ILE A 17 9.13 4.84 34.42
N LEU A 18 9.86 3.76 34.73
CA LEU A 18 10.27 2.74 33.76
C LEU A 18 9.11 1.87 33.26
N ILE A 19 8.11 1.58 34.12
CA ILE A 19 6.94 0.78 33.73
C ILE A 19 5.91 1.62 32.95
N PHE A 20 5.75 2.91 33.26
CA PHE A 20 4.86 3.80 32.50
C PHE A 20 5.45 4.20 31.13
N GLY A 21 6.78 4.33 31.02
CA GLY A 21 7.46 4.60 29.74
C GLY A 21 7.36 3.44 28.74
N LEU A 22 7.38 2.19 29.22
CA LEU A 22 7.26 1.00 28.37
C LEU A 22 5.82 0.73 27.90
N LEU A 23 4.80 1.10 28.69
CA LEU A 23 3.38 0.94 28.31
C LEU A 23 2.92 2.00 27.30
N PHE A 24 3.48 3.21 27.31
CA PHE A 24 3.15 4.26 26.34
C PHE A 24 3.82 4.07 24.97
N LEU A 25 5.00 3.45 24.90
CA LEU A 25 5.67 3.15 23.63
C LEU A 25 4.99 2.01 22.84
N GLY A 26 4.35 1.06 23.55
CA GLY A 26 3.64 -0.06 22.93
C GLY A 26 2.28 0.31 22.35
N ALA A 27 1.52 1.18 23.02
CA ALA A 27 0.18 1.59 22.59
C ALA A 27 0.17 2.61 21.44
N GLN A 28 1.22 3.45 21.32
CA GLN A 28 1.31 4.42 20.22
C GLN A 28 1.60 3.76 18.86
N ARG A 29 2.36 2.65 18.83
CA ARG A 29 2.69 1.96 17.57
C ARG A 29 1.48 1.24 16.95
N THR A 30 0.60 0.67 17.77
CA THR A 30 -0.62 -0.01 17.30
C THR A 30 -1.69 0.97 16.83
N LEU A 31 -1.85 2.14 17.48
CA LEU A 31 -2.78 3.17 17.01
C LEU A 31 -2.30 3.82 15.70
N ALA A 32 -1.01 4.17 15.59
CA ALA A 32 -0.46 4.78 14.38
C ALA A 32 -0.48 3.87 13.14
N LEU A 33 -0.30 2.54 13.30
CA LEU A 33 -0.41 1.57 12.21
C LEU A 33 -1.85 1.39 11.71
N ASN A 34 -2.83 1.42 12.62
CA ASN A 34 -4.25 1.37 12.24
C ASN A 34 -4.66 2.65 11.51
N ASP A 35 -4.17 3.81 11.94
CA ASP A 35 -4.46 5.08 11.27
C ASP A 35 -3.87 5.12 9.86
N SER A 36 -2.65 4.62 9.62
CA SER A 36 -2.07 4.63 8.26
C SER A 36 -2.78 3.67 7.29
N GLN A 37 -3.21 2.49 7.74
CA GLN A 37 -4.01 1.57 6.93
C GLN A 37 -5.41 2.12 6.64
N ASN A 38 -6.07 2.67 7.66
CA ASN A 38 -7.38 3.32 7.49
C ASN A 38 -7.27 4.53 6.56
N ASN A 39 -6.23 5.34 6.69
CA ASN A 39 -5.98 6.48 5.81
C ASN A 39 -5.71 6.04 4.38
N PHE A 40 -4.94 4.95 4.17
CA PHE A 40 -4.70 4.38 2.84
C PHE A 40 -6.01 3.98 2.15
N VAL A 41 -6.97 3.43 2.91
CA VAL A 41 -8.29 3.08 2.39
C VAL A 41 -9.17 4.30 2.21
N ASN A 42 -9.38 5.09 3.25
CA ASN A 42 -10.34 6.18 3.30
C ASN A 42 -9.98 7.36 2.39
N SER A 43 -8.68 7.57 2.14
CA SER A 43 -8.25 8.56 1.15
C SER A 43 -8.48 8.08 -0.29
N GLY A 44 -8.66 6.78 -0.53
CA GLY A 44 -8.71 6.21 -1.88
C GLY A 44 -7.34 5.87 -2.46
N GLN A 45 -6.27 5.92 -1.65
CA GLN A 45 -4.89 5.57 -2.08
C GLN A 45 -4.78 4.13 -2.59
N LEU A 46 -5.62 3.21 -2.10
CA LEU A 46 -5.73 1.84 -2.65
C LEU A 46 -5.96 1.80 -4.17
N ASN A 47 -6.54 2.84 -4.76
CA ASN A 47 -6.81 2.91 -6.20
C ASN A 47 -5.62 3.47 -7.00
N VAL A 48 -4.62 4.05 -6.33
CA VAL A 48 -3.44 4.67 -6.93
C VAL A 48 -2.20 4.43 -6.06
N VAL A 49 -1.76 3.17 -6.04
CA VAL A 49 -0.70 2.72 -5.12
C VAL A 49 0.64 3.41 -5.42
N MET A 50 0.95 3.63 -6.69
CA MET A 50 2.20 4.25 -7.13
C MET A 50 1.99 4.98 -8.45
N SER A 51 2.75 6.05 -8.70
CA SER A 51 2.73 6.72 -10.00
C SER A 51 3.45 5.87 -11.05
N ASN A 52 3.06 5.99 -12.33
CA ASN A 52 3.80 5.31 -13.40
C ASN A 52 5.26 5.74 -13.44
N GLN A 53 5.55 7.03 -13.21
CA GLN A 53 6.91 7.57 -13.19
C GLN A 53 7.77 6.89 -12.11
N ASP A 54 7.27 6.80 -10.88
CA ASP A 54 7.98 6.13 -9.79
C ASP A 54 8.16 4.63 -10.07
N PHE A 55 7.24 4.01 -10.81
CA PHE A 55 7.30 2.58 -11.09
C PHE A 55 8.36 2.21 -12.14
N ILE A 56 8.55 3.03 -13.17
CA ILE A 56 9.41 2.70 -14.33
C ILE A 56 10.70 3.51 -14.42
N ASP A 57 10.99 4.40 -13.47
CA ASP A 57 12.25 5.17 -13.45
C ASP A 57 13.46 4.28 -13.15
N THR A 58 13.98 3.60 -14.17
CA THR A 58 15.14 2.71 -14.08
C THR A 58 16.43 3.44 -13.74
N GLY A 59 16.49 4.76 -14.01
CA GLY A 59 17.63 5.62 -13.72
C GLY A 59 17.66 6.19 -12.30
N SER A 60 16.71 5.83 -11.44
CA SER A 60 16.52 6.47 -10.13
C SER A 60 17.63 6.18 -9.11
N MET A 61 18.42 5.11 -9.32
CA MET A 61 19.58 4.75 -8.51
C MET A 61 20.67 4.09 -9.37
N THR A 62 21.93 4.47 -9.13
CA THR A 62 23.10 3.74 -9.61
C THR A 62 23.37 2.50 -8.74
N ALA A 63 24.16 1.55 -9.23
CA ALA A 63 24.60 0.39 -8.44
C ALA A 63 25.28 0.81 -7.12
N GLN A 64 26.06 1.89 -7.12
CA GLN A 64 26.67 2.42 -5.90
C GLN A 64 25.63 2.96 -4.92
N GLN A 65 24.63 3.72 -5.39
CA GLN A 65 23.55 4.22 -4.52
C GLN A 65 22.73 3.08 -3.92
N ILE A 66 22.52 1.99 -4.68
CA ILE A 66 21.86 0.78 -4.16
C ILE A 66 22.73 0.14 -3.07
N GLN A 67 24.03 0.01 -3.31
CA GLN A 67 24.97 -0.52 -2.31
C GLN A 67 24.97 0.30 -1.02
N ASP A 68 25.06 1.64 -1.13
CA ASP A 68 25.05 2.55 0.01
C ASP A 68 23.73 2.44 0.79
N PHE A 69 22.60 2.29 0.08
CA PHE A 69 21.29 2.09 0.68
C PHE A 69 21.25 0.78 1.49
N LEU A 70 21.65 -0.34 0.90
CA LEU A 70 21.71 -1.64 1.59
C LEU A 70 22.61 -1.59 2.83
N THR A 71 23.77 -0.93 2.74
CA THR A 71 24.68 -0.74 3.87
C THR A 71 24.05 0.12 4.97
N THR A 72 23.41 1.23 4.62
CA THR A 72 22.79 2.14 5.60
C THR A 72 21.63 1.47 6.34
N HIS A 73 20.91 0.56 5.68
CA HIS A 73 19.82 -0.22 6.27
C HIS A 73 20.30 -1.47 7.02
N GLY A 74 21.61 -1.71 7.11
CA GLY A 74 22.18 -2.88 7.78
C GLY A 74 21.79 -4.21 7.12
N SER A 75 21.45 -4.17 5.83
CA SER A 75 20.92 -5.29 5.06
C SER A 75 21.87 -6.49 5.07
N TYR A 76 21.33 -7.71 5.10
CA TYR A 76 22.08 -8.92 4.76
C TYR A 76 22.72 -8.84 3.36
N LEU A 77 22.04 -8.19 2.42
CA LEU A 77 22.49 -8.06 1.03
C LEU A 77 23.71 -7.15 0.86
N GLN A 78 24.07 -6.34 1.88
CA GLN A 78 25.17 -5.38 1.76
C GLN A 78 26.53 -6.04 1.45
N SER A 79 26.72 -7.29 1.88
CA SER A 79 27.94 -8.07 1.63
C SER A 79 27.66 -9.34 0.81
N TYR A 80 26.44 -9.50 0.30
CA TYR A 80 26.06 -10.67 -0.47
C TYR A 80 26.66 -10.64 -1.87
N ILE A 81 27.27 -11.76 -2.26
CA ILE A 81 27.79 -12.02 -3.60
C ILE A 81 27.10 -13.27 -4.15
N ASP A 82 26.47 -13.15 -5.32
CA ASP A 82 25.83 -14.28 -5.98
C ASP A 82 26.86 -15.03 -6.85
N THR A 83 27.31 -16.18 -6.35
CA THR A 83 28.31 -17.04 -7.02
C THR A 83 27.69 -18.04 -7.99
N SER A 84 26.36 -18.02 -8.17
CA SER A 84 25.69 -18.85 -9.17
C SER A 84 26.09 -18.45 -10.59
N ALA A 85 25.80 -19.32 -11.57
CA ALA A 85 26.06 -19.02 -12.97
C ALA A 85 25.34 -17.73 -13.43
N THR A 86 24.08 -17.54 -13.03
CA THR A 86 23.32 -16.31 -13.32
C THR A 86 23.86 -15.13 -12.52
N GLY A 87 24.22 -15.33 -11.26
CA GLY A 87 24.81 -14.30 -10.39
C GLY A 87 26.12 -13.74 -10.93
N ALA A 88 26.96 -14.60 -11.52
CA ALA A 88 28.24 -14.24 -12.13
C ALA A 88 29.18 -13.47 -11.18
N ASN A 89 29.19 -13.84 -9.89
CA ASN A 89 29.96 -13.19 -8.82
C ASN A 89 29.62 -11.69 -8.63
N ARG A 90 28.43 -11.25 -9.04
CA ARG A 90 27.96 -9.89 -8.82
C ARG A 90 27.49 -9.69 -7.38
N SER A 91 27.64 -8.47 -6.88
CA SER A 91 27.00 -8.06 -5.63
C SER A 91 25.49 -7.97 -5.79
N ALA A 92 24.76 -8.02 -4.67
CA ALA A 92 23.31 -7.80 -4.69
C ALA A 92 22.95 -6.45 -5.35
N ALA A 93 23.70 -5.39 -5.04
CA ALA A 93 23.47 -4.07 -5.59
C ALA A 93 23.62 -4.03 -7.12
N GLN A 94 24.63 -4.71 -7.66
CA GLN A 94 24.81 -4.80 -9.11
C GLN A 94 23.68 -5.62 -9.77
N ILE A 95 23.24 -6.70 -9.14
CA ILE A 95 22.13 -7.52 -9.64
C ILE A 95 20.82 -6.71 -9.70
N ILE A 96 20.51 -5.92 -8.66
CA ILE A 96 19.34 -5.04 -8.65
C ILE A 96 19.42 -4.00 -9.77
N TYR A 97 20.58 -3.36 -9.94
CA TYR A 97 20.81 -2.39 -11.02
C TYR A 97 20.64 -3.04 -12.40
N ASP A 98 21.27 -4.19 -12.62
CA ASP A 98 21.22 -4.90 -13.89
C ASP A 98 19.80 -5.40 -14.21
N ALA A 99 19.02 -5.78 -13.19
CA ALA A 99 17.65 -6.21 -13.37
C ALA A 99 16.77 -5.04 -13.79
N ALA A 100 16.88 -3.89 -13.12
CA ALA A 100 16.19 -2.66 -13.49
C ALA A 100 16.44 -2.26 -14.95
N HIS A 101 17.65 -2.51 -15.45
CA HIS A 101 18.07 -2.18 -16.81
C HIS A 101 17.91 -3.34 -17.82
N GLY A 102 17.40 -4.51 -17.42
CA GLY A 102 17.23 -5.66 -18.31
C GLY A 102 18.55 -6.17 -18.91
N LEU A 103 19.60 -6.27 -18.10
CA LEU A 103 20.98 -6.57 -18.56
C LEU A 103 21.41 -8.04 -18.42
N TYR A 104 20.49 -8.95 -18.06
CA TYR A 104 20.76 -10.38 -18.01
C TYR A 104 19.48 -11.20 -18.25
N ASP A 105 19.65 -12.47 -18.59
CA ASP A 105 18.59 -13.33 -19.15
C ASP A 105 17.31 -13.37 -18.33
N ALA A 106 17.40 -13.44 -17.00
CA ALA A 106 16.22 -13.49 -16.14
C ALA A 106 15.44 -12.16 -16.05
N ALA A 107 15.99 -11.05 -16.56
CA ALA A 107 15.36 -9.73 -16.55
C ALA A 107 14.81 -9.30 -17.93
N VAL A 108 14.82 -10.19 -18.92
CA VAL A 108 14.36 -9.92 -20.29
C VAL A 108 13.51 -11.08 -20.82
N GLY A 109 12.67 -10.82 -21.81
CA GLY A 109 11.86 -11.88 -22.40
C GLY A 109 10.65 -11.35 -23.15
N THR A 110 10.06 -12.22 -23.96
CA THR A 110 8.82 -11.95 -24.69
C THR A 110 7.72 -12.90 -24.26
N ALA A 111 6.56 -12.36 -23.92
CA ALA A 111 5.36 -13.13 -23.63
C ALA A 111 4.15 -12.44 -24.25
N HIS A 112 3.25 -13.20 -24.89
CA HIS A 112 1.99 -12.69 -25.44
C HIS A 112 2.12 -11.43 -26.33
N GLY A 113 3.22 -11.35 -27.09
CA GLY A 113 3.51 -10.22 -27.98
C GLY A 113 4.03 -8.96 -27.28
N VAL A 114 4.41 -9.03 -26.01
CA VAL A 114 5.08 -7.96 -25.25
C VAL A 114 6.51 -8.38 -24.96
N THR A 115 7.47 -7.54 -25.36
CA THR A 115 8.91 -7.79 -25.17
C THR A 115 9.48 -6.81 -24.16
N ILE A 116 10.13 -7.35 -23.13
CA ILE A 116 10.97 -6.61 -22.18
C ILE A 116 12.42 -6.89 -22.52
N SER A 117 13.22 -5.83 -22.67
CA SER A 117 14.62 -5.91 -23.09
C SER A 117 15.43 -4.79 -22.43
N SER A 118 16.74 -4.74 -22.70
CA SER A 118 17.59 -3.67 -22.20
C SER A 118 17.21 -2.28 -22.72
N SER A 119 16.54 -2.17 -23.87
CA SER A 119 16.06 -0.87 -24.38
C SER A 119 14.82 -0.36 -23.63
N THR A 120 14.03 -1.26 -23.04
CA THR A 120 12.87 -0.88 -22.21
C THR A 120 13.22 -0.76 -20.73
N GLY A 121 14.23 -1.51 -20.28
CA GLY A 121 14.44 -1.84 -18.88
C GLY A 121 13.28 -2.66 -18.31
N THR A 122 13.34 -2.96 -17.00
CA THR A 122 12.24 -3.57 -16.25
C THR A 122 11.50 -2.50 -15.44
N ILE A 123 11.80 -2.34 -14.16
CA ILE A 123 11.16 -1.39 -13.25
C ILE A 123 12.23 -0.59 -12.51
N ASN A 124 11.80 0.46 -11.83
CA ASN A 124 12.66 1.28 -10.98
C ASN A 124 13.42 0.42 -9.93
N PRO A 125 14.75 0.57 -9.78
CA PRO A 125 15.53 -0.18 -8.77
C PRO A 125 15.02 0.03 -7.33
N LYS A 126 14.46 1.21 -7.01
CA LYS A 126 13.79 1.46 -5.73
C LYS A 126 12.59 0.55 -5.52
N VAL A 127 11.83 0.24 -6.58
CA VAL A 127 10.69 -0.68 -6.50
C VAL A 127 11.17 -2.12 -6.29
N ILE A 128 12.27 -2.53 -6.93
CA ILE A 128 12.89 -3.84 -6.66
C ILE A 128 13.27 -3.95 -5.18
N ILE A 129 13.93 -2.93 -4.61
CA ILE A 129 14.27 -2.87 -3.19
C ILE A 129 13.02 -3.01 -2.30
N VAL A 130 11.93 -2.31 -2.63
CA VAL A 130 10.67 -2.41 -1.89
C VAL A 130 10.13 -3.84 -1.91
N PHE A 131 10.15 -4.53 -3.05
CA PHE A 131 9.68 -5.91 -3.11
C PHE A 131 10.61 -6.88 -2.38
N LEU A 132 11.93 -6.70 -2.44
CA LEU A 132 12.87 -7.48 -1.63
C LEU A 132 12.57 -7.38 -0.13
N GLN A 133 12.19 -6.19 0.34
CA GLN A 133 11.76 -6.01 1.73
C GLN A 133 10.38 -6.62 1.99
N LYS A 134 9.42 -6.37 1.11
CA LYS A 134 8.03 -6.80 1.29
C LYS A 134 7.89 -8.33 1.29
N GLU A 135 8.58 -8.99 0.36
CA GLU A 135 8.47 -10.44 0.16
C GLU A 135 9.30 -11.20 1.19
N GLU A 136 10.58 -10.79 1.40
CA GLU A 136 11.49 -11.60 2.22
C GLU A 136 12.25 -10.84 3.31
N GLY A 137 11.98 -9.55 3.54
CA GLY A 137 12.60 -8.77 4.61
C GLY A 137 14.11 -8.63 4.48
N LEU A 138 14.63 -8.62 3.26
CA LEU A 138 16.06 -8.69 2.98
C LEU A 138 16.80 -7.34 3.11
N VAL A 139 16.09 -6.23 3.28
CA VAL A 139 16.66 -4.87 3.22
C VAL A 139 16.93 -4.32 4.61
N ASP A 140 15.94 -4.37 5.51
CA ASP A 140 16.07 -3.81 6.86
C ASP A 140 16.67 -4.83 7.82
N GLY A 141 17.99 -4.77 8.01
CA GLY A 141 18.73 -5.68 8.87
C GLY A 141 18.97 -7.07 8.26
N VAL A 142 19.14 -8.06 9.14
CA VAL A 142 19.36 -9.46 8.75
C VAL A 142 18.12 -10.29 9.14
N PRO A 143 17.38 -10.84 8.17
CA PRO A 143 16.20 -11.63 8.48
C PRO A 143 16.59 -13.04 8.96
N PRO A 144 15.67 -13.77 9.63
CA PRO A 144 15.90 -15.16 10.00
C PRO A 144 16.03 -16.04 8.75
N ASN A 145 16.98 -16.98 8.75
CA ASN A 145 17.26 -17.89 7.61
C ASN A 145 17.55 -17.14 6.29
N PRO A 146 18.53 -16.21 6.27
CA PRO A 146 18.75 -15.33 5.13
C PRO A 146 19.10 -16.08 3.84
N ASP A 147 19.77 -17.23 3.93
CA ASP A 147 20.16 -18.05 2.77
C ASP A 147 18.93 -18.62 2.02
N LEU A 148 17.87 -19.01 2.74
CA LEU A 148 16.61 -19.41 2.11
C LEU A 148 15.95 -18.19 1.47
N ARG A 149 15.90 -17.08 2.19
CA ARG A 149 15.23 -15.84 1.77
C ARG A 149 15.82 -15.26 0.50
N VAL A 150 17.14 -15.29 0.32
CA VAL A 150 17.77 -14.85 -0.93
C VAL A 150 17.43 -15.78 -2.12
N ASN A 151 17.19 -17.07 -1.89
CA ASN A 151 16.79 -17.98 -2.96
C ASN A 151 15.36 -17.73 -3.47
N ILE A 152 14.53 -17.06 -2.66
CA ILE A 152 13.11 -16.82 -2.92
C ILE A 152 12.77 -15.31 -2.89
N ALA A 153 13.80 -14.46 -3.09
CA ALA A 153 13.86 -13.05 -2.69
C ALA A 153 12.72 -12.14 -3.13
N MET A 154 12.03 -12.46 -4.24
CA MET A 154 10.89 -11.69 -4.74
C MET A 154 9.60 -12.52 -4.87
N GLY A 155 9.60 -13.77 -4.40
CA GLY A 155 8.45 -14.67 -4.48
C GLY A 155 8.06 -15.09 -5.90
N TYR A 156 8.93 -14.91 -6.90
CA TYR A 156 8.61 -15.29 -8.28
C TYR A 156 8.56 -16.81 -8.41
N ASN A 157 7.41 -17.34 -8.86
CA ASN A 157 7.11 -18.78 -8.87
C ASN A 157 7.26 -19.45 -7.49
N CYS A 158 6.94 -18.72 -6.43
CA CYS A 158 6.92 -19.24 -5.06
C CYS A 158 5.49 -19.28 -4.53
N TYR A 159 4.88 -20.45 -4.54
CA TYR A 159 3.54 -20.69 -4.00
C TYR A 159 3.35 -22.17 -3.67
N THR A 160 2.42 -22.45 -2.76
CA THR A 160 2.14 -23.83 -2.32
C THR A 160 1.78 -24.73 -3.50
N GLY A 161 2.49 -25.86 -3.62
CA GLY A 161 2.25 -26.85 -4.68
C GLY A 161 2.76 -26.41 -6.06
N VAL A 162 3.68 -25.46 -6.13
CA VAL A 162 4.32 -25.08 -7.39
C VAL A 162 4.96 -26.29 -8.08
N THR A 163 4.73 -26.43 -9.38
CA THR A 163 5.36 -27.49 -10.18
C THR A 163 6.84 -27.19 -10.39
N GLY A 164 7.67 -28.22 -10.23
CA GLY A 164 9.13 -28.11 -10.38
C GLY A 164 9.87 -27.72 -9.11
N ASP A 165 9.21 -27.83 -7.96
CA ASP A 165 9.83 -27.80 -6.62
C ASP A 165 10.26 -29.22 -6.22
N ASN A 166 11.56 -29.49 -6.15
CA ASN A 166 12.08 -30.78 -5.69
C ASN A 166 12.65 -30.73 -4.26
N ASN A 167 12.75 -29.54 -3.67
CA ASN A 167 13.40 -29.31 -2.38
C ASN A 167 12.40 -29.00 -1.24
N GLY A 168 11.12 -28.82 -1.57
CA GLY A 168 10.01 -28.64 -0.65
C GLY A 168 9.88 -27.23 -0.06
N ASN A 169 10.52 -26.22 -0.65
CA ASN A 169 10.45 -24.84 -0.15
C ASN A 169 9.26 -24.05 -0.70
N ASN A 170 8.40 -24.66 -1.53
CA ASN A 170 7.29 -24.04 -2.25
C ASN A 170 7.72 -22.99 -3.30
N CYS A 171 8.90 -23.15 -3.88
CA CYS A 171 9.40 -22.37 -5.00
C CYS A 171 9.87 -23.27 -6.12
N ARG A 172 9.70 -22.83 -7.37
CA ARG A 172 10.21 -23.59 -8.52
C ARG A 172 11.74 -23.50 -8.56
N ASP A 173 12.40 -24.65 -8.44
CA ASP A 173 13.86 -24.80 -8.43
C ASP A 173 14.56 -24.03 -9.58
N SER A 174 14.00 -24.07 -10.79
CA SER A 174 14.59 -23.43 -11.97
C SER A 174 14.56 -21.90 -11.94
N THR A 175 13.94 -21.30 -10.93
CA THR A 175 13.83 -19.85 -10.74
C THR A 175 14.35 -19.40 -9.38
N GLU A 176 14.91 -20.31 -8.60
CA GLU A 176 15.56 -19.99 -7.33
C GLU A 176 16.92 -19.32 -7.51
N GLY A 177 17.34 -18.62 -6.47
CA GLY A 177 18.59 -17.88 -6.40
C GLY A 177 18.37 -16.38 -6.58
N PHE A 178 19.22 -15.57 -5.96
CA PHE A 178 19.00 -14.14 -5.85
C PHE A 178 18.89 -13.46 -7.22
N ALA A 179 19.84 -13.69 -8.13
CA ALA A 179 19.78 -13.11 -9.48
C ALA A 179 18.54 -13.55 -10.27
N MET A 180 18.14 -14.82 -10.14
CA MET A 180 16.94 -15.36 -10.82
C MET A 180 15.67 -14.71 -10.28
N GLN A 181 15.52 -14.64 -8.96
CA GLN A 181 14.36 -14.04 -8.29
C GLN A 181 14.24 -12.55 -8.60
N VAL A 182 15.35 -11.80 -8.50
CA VAL A 182 15.38 -10.37 -8.78
C VAL A 182 15.05 -10.08 -10.24
N GLY A 183 15.63 -10.86 -11.15
CA GLY A 183 15.43 -10.69 -12.58
C GLY A 183 13.99 -10.96 -12.98
N TRP A 184 13.49 -12.16 -12.67
CA TRP A 184 12.17 -12.58 -13.10
C TRP A 184 11.05 -11.84 -12.37
N GLY A 185 11.24 -11.50 -11.09
CA GLY A 185 10.33 -10.64 -10.34
C GLY A 185 10.20 -9.25 -10.98
N ALA A 186 11.33 -8.61 -11.30
CA ALA A 186 11.34 -7.32 -11.99
C ALA A 186 10.74 -7.40 -13.40
N TRP A 187 11.08 -8.46 -14.16
CA TRP A 187 10.47 -8.73 -15.47
C TRP A 187 8.97 -8.90 -15.37
N GLN A 188 8.46 -9.68 -14.41
CA GLN A 188 7.02 -9.92 -14.23
C GLN A 188 6.27 -8.63 -13.89
N LEU A 189 6.83 -7.80 -13.01
CA LEU A 189 6.26 -6.48 -12.67
C LEU A 189 6.24 -5.55 -13.90
N ARG A 190 7.30 -5.54 -14.72
CA ARG A 190 7.29 -4.75 -15.95
C ARG A 190 6.32 -5.31 -16.98
N TYR A 191 6.29 -6.61 -17.18
CA TYR A 191 5.34 -7.27 -18.07
C TYR A 191 3.90 -6.95 -17.67
N ASN A 192 3.57 -7.05 -16.38
CA ASN A 192 2.25 -6.67 -15.84
C ASN A 192 1.90 -5.20 -16.14
N TYR A 193 2.87 -4.30 -16.00
CA TYR A 193 2.71 -2.88 -16.31
C TYR A 193 2.40 -2.62 -17.79
N GLU A 194 3.10 -3.29 -18.70
CA GLU A 194 2.89 -3.15 -20.14
C GLU A 194 1.52 -3.70 -20.57
N ILE A 195 1.10 -4.85 -20.02
CA ILE A 195 -0.17 -5.46 -20.38
C ILE A 195 -1.38 -4.76 -19.76
N ALA A 196 -1.20 -4.01 -18.67
CA ALA A 196 -2.26 -3.22 -18.06
C ALA A 196 -2.81 -2.15 -19.02
N ALA A 197 -2.02 -1.68 -19.99
CA ALA A 197 -2.45 -0.75 -21.02
C ALA A 197 -3.15 -1.41 -22.23
N LYS A 198 -3.20 -2.74 -22.29
CA LYS A 198 -3.86 -3.46 -23.39
C LYS A 198 -5.38 -3.42 -23.25
N ASP A 199 -6.05 -3.48 -24.39
CA ASP A 199 -7.52 -3.48 -24.43
C ASP A 199 -8.11 -4.83 -24.00
N SER A 200 -9.43 -4.84 -23.80
CA SER A 200 -10.15 -6.03 -23.34
C SER A 200 -10.13 -7.18 -24.36
N ASN A 201 -9.89 -6.91 -25.64
CA ASN A 201 -9.75 -7.96 -26.67
C ASN A 201 -8.43 -8.71 -26.50
N TRP A 202 -7.34 -7.99 -26.27
CA TRP A 202 -6.04 -8.60 -25.96
C TRP A 202 -6.13 -9.43 -24.68
N TRP A 203 -6.74 -8.89 -23.62
CA TRP A 203 -6.93 -9.62 -22.36
C TRP A 203 -7.76 -10.89 -22.57
N GLY A 204 -8.90 -10.79 -23.26
CA GLY A 204 -9.75 -11.95 -23.55
C GLY A 204 -9.13 -13.00 -24.48
N THR A 205 -8.05 -12.67 -25.18
CA THR A 205 -7.29 -13.62 -26.01
C THR A 205 -6.37 -14.49 -25.14
N TYR A 206 -5.79 -13.94 -24.08
CA TYR A 206 -4.70 -14.60 -23.33
C TYR A 206 -5.05 -14.95 -21.88
N TYR A 207 -6.08 -14.35 -21.30
CA TYR A 207 -6.45 -14.52 -19.90
C TYR A 207 -7.97 -14.64 -19.72
N SER A 208 -8.39 -15.36 -18.70
CA SER A 208 -9.73 -15.28 -18.15
C SER A 208 -9.80 -14.18 -17.08
N GLN A 209 -11.00 -13.63 -16.84
CA GLN A 209 -11.23 -12.62 -15.79
C GLN A 209 -10.71 -13.07 -14.41
N PRO A 210 -10.29 -12.13 -13.53
CA PRO A 210 -10.34 -10.67 -13.69
C PRO A 210 -9.21 -10.09 -14.55
N TYR A 211 -9.53 -9.09 -15.38
CA TYR A 211 -8.54 -8.35 -16.16
C TYR A 211 -7.93 -7.22 -15.32
N TYR A 212 -6.60 -7.26 -15.16
CA TYR A 212 -5.84 -6.19 -14.51
C TYR A 212 -5.50 -5.08 -15.50
N GLN A 213 -6.48 -4.64 -16.30
CA GLN A 213 -6.35 -3.52 -17.22
C GLN A 213 -6.59 -2.20 -16.48
N VAL A 214 -6.02 -1.10 -16.99
CA VAL A 214 -6.29 0.24 -16.45
C VAL A 214 -7.79 0.53 -16.51
N ASN A 215 -8.31 1.18 -15.46
CA ASN A 215 -9.72 1.47 -15.19
C ASN A 215 -10.62 0.25 -14.94
N ALA A 216 -10.07 -0.97 -14.85
CA ALA A 216 -10.84 -2.10 -14.37
C ALA A 216 -11.09 -2.00 -12.86
N SER A 217 -12.26 -2.45 -12.45
CA SER A 217 -12.58 -2.66 -11.04
C SER A 217 -12.52 -4.14 -10.70
N TYR A 218 -12.02 -4.48 -9.52
CA TYR A 218 -12.04 -5.84 -9.02
C TYR A 218 -12.06 -5.87 -7.48
N THR A 219 -12.45 -7.01 -6.90
CA THR A 219 -12.39 -7.24 -5.46
C THR A 219 -11.07 -7.93 -5.11
N SER A 220 -10.28 -7.32 -4.23
CA SER A 220 -9.02 -7.90 -3.74
C SER A 220 -9.26 -9.17 -2.92
N GLY A 221 -8.21 -9.96 -2.70
CA GLY A 221 -8.27 -11.19 -1.90
C GLY A 221 -8.64 -10.97 -0.42
N ASP A 222 -8.50 -9.73 0.07
CA ASP A 222 -8.93 -9.26 1.39
C ASP A 222 -10.26 -8.47 1.37
N GLY A 223 -11.00 -8.51 0.26
CA GLY A 223 -12.40 -8.07 0.19
C GLY A 223 -12.65 -6.60 -0.17
N TYR A 224 -11.61 -5.84 -0.53
CA TYR A 224 -11.73 -4.42 -0.88
C TYR A 224 -12.06 -4.24 -2.36
N SER A 225 -12.93 -3.29 -2.66
CA SER A 225 -13.21 -2.88 -4.05
C SER A 225 -12.17 -1.89 -4.52
N ILE A 226 -11.44 -2.24 -5.58
CA ILE A 226 -10.33 -1.45 -6.13
C ILE A 226 -10.69 -1.01 -7.55
N VAL A 227 -10.29 0.21 -7.92
CA VAL A 227 -10.18 0.66 -9.31
C VAL A 227 -8.70 0.78 -9.68
N LEU A 228 -8.28 0.11 -10.74
CA LEU A 228 -6.88 0.12 -11.19
C LEU A 228 -6.59 1.36 -12.03
N THR A 229 -6.28 2.50 -11.39
CA THR A 229 -6.27 3.81 -12.08
C THR A 229 -5.08 4.06 -13.01
N ASN A 230 -4.00 3.30 -12.84
CA ASN A 230 -2.82 3.36 -13.70
C ASN A 230 -2.13 1.99 -13.81
N GLN A 231 -1.15 1.89 -14.71
CA GLN A 231 -0.45 0.65 -15.00
C GLN A 231 0.41 0.15 -13.83
N ALA A 232 1.02 1.06 -13.07
CA ALA A 232 1.78 0.72 -11.87
C ALA A 232 0.90 0.03 -10.82
N THR A 233 -0.26 0.62 -10.52
CA THR A 233 -1.24 0.08 -9.59
C THR A 233 -1.77 -1.27 -10.07
N ALA A 234 -2.14 -1.37 -11.35
CA ALA A 234 -2.54 -2.62 -11.96
C ALA A 234 -1.46 -3.71 -11.84
N SER A 235 -0.20 -3.33 -12.05
CA SER A 235 0.94 -4.25 -11.97
C SER A 235 1.15 -4.80 -10.56
N ILE A 236 1.11 -3.93 -9.55
CA ILE A 236 1.26 -4.30 -8.13
C ILE A 236 0.17 -5.29 -7.71
N TYR A 237 -1.09 -4.99 -8.07
CA TYR A 237 -2.20 -5.88 -7.75
C TYR A 237 -2.19 -7.18 -8.55
N ARG A 238 -1.73 -7.17 -9.80
CA ARG A 238 -1.55 -8.41 -10.57
C ARG A 238 -0.44 -9.29 -10.01
N TYR A 239 0.60 -8.69 -9.40
CA TYR A 239 1.68 -9.43 -8.77
C TYR A 239 1.20 -10.14 -7.49
N THR A 240 0.47 -9.42 -6.64
CA THR A 240 -0.13 -10.00 -5.42
C THR A 240 -1.45 -9.27 -5.11
N PRO A 241 -2.62 -9.92 -5.29
CA PRO A 241 -3.91 -9.23 -5.38
C PRO A 241 -4.57 -8.91 -4.02
N TYR A 242 -3.79 -8.38 -3.08
CA TYR A 242 -4.25 -8.01 -1.73
C TYR A 242 -3.98 -6.53 -1.44
N VAL A 243 -4.86 -5.88 -0.68
CA VAL A 243 -4.65 -4.51 -0.21
C VAL A 243 -3.56 -4.47 0.84
N PHE A 244 -3.74 -5.13 1.99
CA PHE A 244 -2.81 -4.94 3.11
C PHE A 244 -1.56 -5.80 3.03
N TYR A 245 -1.70 -7.03 2.55
CA TYR A 245 -0.55 -7.93 2.38
C TYR A 245 0.31 -7.59 1.15
N SER A 246 -0.11 -6.63 0.31
CA SER A 246 0.67 -6.20 -0.86
C SER A 246 0.66 -4.70 -1.09
N ALA A 247 -0.43 -4.14 -1.63
CA ALA A 247 -0.45 -2.77 -2.13
C ALA A 247 -0.09 -1.72 -1.08
N TYR A 248 -0.65 -1.83 0.13
CA TYR A 248 -0.33 -0.97 1.26
C TYR A 248 1.14 -1.08 1.65
N ASN A 249 1.70 -2.30 1.70
CA ASN A 249 3.12 -2.47 2.04
C ASN A 249 4.03 -1.85 0.98
N VAL A 250 3.70 -2.01 -0.32
CA VAL A 250 4.45 -1.36 -1.40
C VAL A 250 4.42 0.17 -1.24
N TRP A 251 3.23 0.75 -1.06
CA TRP A 251 3.06 2.18 -0.88
C TRP A 251 3.77 2.69 0.38
N ASN A 252 3.56 2.04 1.51
CA ASN A 252 4.08 2.46 2.80
C ASN A 252 5.61 2.35 2.85
N ILE A 253 6.18 1.24 2.36
CA ILE A 253 7.64 1.08 2.33
C ILE A 253 8.25 2.14 1.40
N PHE A 254 7.70 2.34 0.20
CA PHE A 254 8.26 3.27 -0.77
C PHE A 254 8.20 4.74 -0.30
N TYR A 255 7.02 5.22 0.08
CA TYR A 255 6.82 6.65 0.36
C TYR A 255 7.08 7.03 1.82
N ASN A 256 6.79 6.16 2.77
CA ASN A 256 6.86 6.51 4.20
C ASN A 256 8.13 5.95 4.85
N SER A 257 8.44 4.66 4.65
CA SER A 257 9.61 4.04 5.28
C SER A 257 10.92 4.48 4.63
N TYR A 258 10.99 4.46 3.30
CA TYR A 258 12.21 4.79 2.56
C TYR A 258 12.23 6.19 1.96
N SER A 259 11.09 6.90 1.99
CA SER A 259 10.99 8.29 1.50
C SER A 259 11.54 8.45 0.07
N PHE A 260 11.30 7.46 -0.79
CA PHE A 260 11.89 7.39 -2.12
C PHE A 260 11.29 8.37 -3.14
N GLY A 261 10.13 8.93 -2.81
CA GLY A 261 9.40 9.92 -3.56
C GLY A 261 8.25 10.49 -2.73
N THR A 262 7.31 11.15 -3.39
CA THR A 262 6.10 11.69 -2.77
C THR A 262 4.89 10.88 -3.22
N SER A 263 4.06 10.44 -2.27
CA SER A 263 2.85 9.68 -2.58
C SER A 263 2.02 10.42 -3.63
N PRO A 264 1.53 9.73 -4.69
CA PRO A 264 0.56 10.34 -5.58
C PRO A 264 -0.68 10.71 -4.76
N GLY A 265 -1.26 11.87 -5.05
CA GLY A 265 -2.51 12.28 -4.44
C GLY A 265 -3.59 11.21 -4.68
N PRO A 266 -4.55 11.07 -3.76
CA PRO A 266 -5.61 10.10 -3.92
C PRO A 266 -6.34 10.29 -5.23
N TYR A 267 -6.64 9.18 -5.91
CA TYR A 267 -7.48 9.23 -7.09
C TYR A 267 -8.89 9.59 -6.65
N LEU A 268 -9.23 10.87 -6.80
CA LEU A 268 -10.60 11.28 -6.94
C LEU A 268 -11.00 10.85 -8.35
N PRO A 269 -11.82 9.79 -8.56
CA PRO A 269 -12.37 9.55 -9.89
C PRO A 269 -12.96 10.86 -10.38
N SER A 270 -12.63 11.25 -11.61
CA SER A 270 -13.42 12.27 -12.32
C SER A 270 -14.87 11.89 -12.10
N SER A 271 -15.61 12.76 -11.42
CA SER A 271 -16.94 12.48 -10.92
C SER A 271 -17.74 11.74 -11.98
N PRO A 272 -18.31 10.56 -11.68
CA PRO A 272 -19.48 10.10 -12.43
C PRO A 272 -20.46 11.28 -12.48
N PRO A 273 -21.20 11.51 -13.59
CA PRO A 273 -22.14 12.63 -13.66
C PRO A 273 -22.95 12.65 -12.37
N ALA A 274 -22.89 13.79 -11.67
CA ALA A 274 -23.28 13.89 -10.26
C ALA A 274 -24.54 13.06 -10.02
N GLN A 275 -24.42 12.01 -9.19
CA GLN A 275 -25.63 11.39 -8.69
C GLN A 275 -26.41 12.52 -7.99
N PRO A 276 -27.71 12.65 -8.26
CA PRO A 276 -28.50 13.68 -7.59
C PRO A 276 -28.23 13.57 -6.09
N PRO A 277 -27.98 14.69 -5.39
CA PRO A 277 -27.71 14.65 -3.96
C PRO A 277 -28.77 13.77 -3.29
N PRO A 278 -28.39 12.94 -2.31
CA PRO A 278 -29.36 12.24 -1.48
C PRO A 278 -30.43 13.26 -1.05
N PRO A 279 -31.73 12.91 -1.10
CA PRO A 279 -32.76 13.84 -0.66
C PRO A 279 -32.39 14.35 0.74
N LYS A 280 -32.30 15.68 0.90
CA LYS A 280 -32.07 16.33 2.19
C LYS A 280 -33.06 15.74 3.20
N LYS A 281 -32.57 15.08 4.25
CA LYS A 281 -33.44 14.48 5.27
C LYS A 281 -34.20 15.61 5.95
N ALA A 282 -35.51 15.44 6.18
CA ALA A 282 -36.25 16.39 7.01
C ALA A 282 -35.63 16.38 8.43
N GLY A 283 -35.10 17.51 8.87
CA GLY A 283 -34.34 17.62 10.12
C GLY A 283 -32.83 17.79 9.99
N ASP A 284 -32.22 17.45 8.84
CA ASP A 284 -30.80 17.75 8.55
C ASP A 284 -30.71 19.16 7.93
N ILE A 285 -30.64 20.17 8.79
CA ILE A 285 -30.74 21.57 8.38
C ILE A 285 -29.41 22.04 7.80
N ASN A 286 -28.29 21.59 8.37
CA ASN A 286 -26.94 22.01 7.99
C ASN A 286 -26.34 21.22 6.81
N GLY A 287 -26.97 20.11 6.40
CA GLY A 287 -26.59 19.30 5.25
C GLY A 287 -25.41 18.37 5.48
N ASP A 288 -25.09 18.04 6.74
CA ASP A 288 -23.98 17.16 7.12
C ASP A 288 -24.36 15.66 7.18
N ASN A 289 -25.62 15.35 6.85
CA ASN A 289 -26.20 14.01 6.79
C ASN A 289 -26.42 13.32 8.15
N ASN A 290 -26.21 14.03 9.26
CA ASN A 290 -26.62 13.63 10.60
C ASN A 290 -27.72 14.59 11.10
N ILE A 291 -28.59 14.10 11.99
CA ILE A 291 -29.56 14.96 12.68
C ILE A 291 -29.21 15.02 14.16
N ASP A 292 -28.64 16.13 14.60
CA ASP A 292 -28.09 16.28 15.93
C ASP A 292 -28.33 17.65 16.59
N LEU A 293 -27.52 17.95 17.62
CA LEU A 293 -27.62 19.18 18.39
C LEU A 293 -27.39 20.44 17.54
N LEU A 294 -26.61 20.34 16.45
CA LEU A 294 -26.36 21.44 15.54
C LEU A 294 -27.62 21.79 14.74
N ASP A 295 -28.36 20.81 14.24
CA ASP A 295 -29.63 21.07 13.56
C ASP A 295 -30.66 21.66 14.52
N LEU A 296 -30.75 21.13 15.74
CA LEU A 296 -31.62 21.71 16.77
C LEU A 296 -31.27 23.17 17.08
N SER A 297 -29.98 23.50 17.11
CA SER A 297 -29.52 24.85 17.37
C SER A 297 -29.92 25.81 16.25
N ILE A 298 -29.92 25.33 15.00
CA ILE A 298 -30.34 26.13 13.84
C ILE A 298 -31.86 26.28 13.85
N LEU A 299 -32.62 25.21 14.13
CA LEU A 299 -34.08 25.31 14.24
C LEU A 299 -34.50 26.33 15.30
N ALA A 300 -33.86 26.28 16.47
CA ALA A 300 -34.11 27.23 17.56
C ALA A 300 -33.77 28.68 17.18
N ALA A 301 -32.77 28.90 16.32
CA ALA A 301 -32.39 30.24 15.87
C ALA A 301 -33.45 30.90 14.97
N TRP A 302 -34.32 30.09 14.34
CA TRP A 302 -35.37 30.55 13.42
C TRP A 302 -36.79 30.43 14.00
N TRP A 303 -36.92 30.16 15.30
CA TRP A 303 -38.20 29.96 15.96
C TRP A 303 -39.16 31.14 15.78
N GLY A 304 -40.40 30.85 15.38
CA GLY A 304 -41.47 31.84 15.15
C GLY A 304 -41.30 32.66 13.87
N THR A 305 -40.40 32.28 12.97
CA THR A 305 -40.20 32.94 11.67
C THR A 305 -40.83 32.13 10.53
N ALA A 306 -41.02 32.74 9.37
CA ALA A 306 -41.49 32.05 8.15
C ALA A 306 -40.31 31.49 7.32
N ASN A 307 -39.24 31.03 7.97
CA ASN A 307 -38.07 30.52 7.27
C ASN A 307 -38.36 29.13 6.67
N VAL A 308 -38.54 29.10 5.35
CA VAL A 308 -38.90 27.91 4.57
C VAL A 308 -37.87 26.77 4.62
N ASP A 309 -36.63 27.05 4.99
CA ASP A 309 -35.58 26.01 5.06
C ASP A 309 -35.66 25.18 6.36
N VAL A 310 -36.44 25.65 7.33
CA VAL A 310 -36.59 25.11 8.69
C VAL A 310 -38.06 24.79 9.02
N ASP A 311 -39.00 25.42 8.31
CA ASP A 311 -40.43 25.09 8.30
C ASP A 311 -40.66 23.81 7.49
N PHE A 312 -40.58 22.66 8.16
CA PHE A 312 -40.69 21.35 7.54
C PHE A 312 -42.14 20.99 7.20
N ASN A 313 -43.12 21.51 7.94
CA ASN A 313 -44.53 21.24 7.71
C ASN A 313 -45.18 22.20 6.68
N HIS A 314 -44.47 23.26 6.31
CA HIS A 314 -44.83 24.31 5.34
C HIS A 314 -46.09 25.09 5.73
N ASP A 315 -46.31 25.33 7.02
CA ASP A 315 -47.46 26.09 7.52
C ASP A 315 -47.19 27.61 7.63
N GLY A 316 -45.96 28.03 7.35
CA GLY A 316 -45.54 29.42 7.33
C GLY A 316 -44.97 29.93 8.66
N VAL A 317 -44.79 29.07 9.66
CA VAL A 317 -44.12 29.42 10.92
C VAL A 317 -43.28 28.26 11.48
N VAL A 318 -42.01 28.53 11.80
CA VAL A 318 -41.16 27.56 12.50
C VAL A 318 -41.62 27.40 13.94
N ASP A 319 -42.20 26.25 14.29
CA ASP A 319 -42.76 26.02 15.62
C ASP A 319 -42.52 24.59 16.17
N LEU A 320 -43.35 24.18 17.14
CA LEU A 320 -43.27 22.89 17.80
C LEU A 320 -43.47 21.72 16.82
N LEU A 321 -44.21 21.91 15.73
CA LEU A 321 -44.44 20.89 14.72
C LEU A 321 -43.18 20.62 13.89
N ASP A 322 -42.38 21.64 13.59
CA ASP A 322 -41.08 21.47 12.93
C ASP A 322 -40.06 20.82 13.86
N LEU A 323 -40.05 21.23 15.12
CA LEU A 323 -39.23 20.57 16.15
C LEU A 323 -39.60 19.09 16.29
N SER A 324 -40.89 18.75 16.21
CA SER A 324 -41.34 17.35 16.27
C SER A 324 -40.86 16.54 15.07
N THR A 325 -40.76 17.16 13.90
CA THR A 325 -40.22 16.54 12.68
C THR A 325 -38.71 16.28 12.83
N LEU A 326 -37.94 17.26 13.30
CA LEU A 326 -36.51 17.10 13.59
C LEU A 326 -36.26 16.01 14.65
N ALA A 327 -37.00 16.05 15.76
CA ALA A 327 -36.85 15.09 16.85
C ALA A 327 -37.20 13.66 16.44
N SER A 328 -38.13 13.47 15.49
CA SER A 328 -38.51 12.15 15.01
C SER A 328 -37.39 11.41 14.27
N ALA A 329 -36.39 12.14 13.78
CA ALA A 329 -35.26 11.62 13.02
C ALA A 329 -33.91 11.78 13.73
N TRP A 330 -33.94 12.07 15.05
CA TRP A 330 -32.73 12.31 15.85
C TRP A 330 -31.75 11.13 15.82
N GLY A 331 -30.47 11.44 15.56
CA GLY A 331 -29.40 10.45 15.53
C GLY A 331 -29.40 9.51 14.31
N THR A 332 -30.13 9.87 13.25
CA THR A 332 -30.12 9.18 11.95
C THR A 332 -29.32 9.90 10.89
#